data_AF-A0A941W019-F1
#
_entry.id   AF-A0A941W019-F1
#
_cell.length_a   1.000
_cell.length_b   1.000
_cell.length_c   1.000
_cell.angle_alpha   90.00
_cell.angle_beta   90.00
_cell.angle_gamma   90.00
#
_symmetry.space_group_name_H-M   'P 1'
#
loop_
_entity.id
_entity.type
_entity.pdbx_description
1 polymer ?
#
loop_
_entity_poly.entity_id
_entity_poly.type
_entity_poly.pdbx_seq_one_letter_code
_entity_poly.pdbx_strand_id
1 'polypeptide(L)'
;MAMADPAAPPRLRLLSYNIQSGLTTRKYSQYVTRSWKHLVPVPSRMSNLDAIARILADYDFVGLQEVDAGSLRSGFVNQIKYLADQAGFAHVFDQSNRKIGMISQHGNAALSRVRPDAIT
;
A
#
# COMPACT_ATOMS: atom_id res chain seq x y z
N MET A 1 -14.24 20.14 20.32
CA MET A 1 -12.78 20.06 20.17
C MET A 1 -12.21 19.76 21.55
N ALA A 2 -11.96 18.49 21.86
CA ALA A 2 -11.49 18.08 23.18
C ALA A 2 -10.00 18.45 23.30
N MET A 3 -9.66 19.25 24.31
CA MET A 3 -8.28 19.57 24.69
C MET A 3 -7.61 18.28 25.14
N ALA A 4 -6.49 17.90 24.51
CA ALA A 4 -5.71 16.74 24.94
C ALA A 4 -5.08 17.02 26.31
N ASP A 5 -5.22 16.07 27.23
CA ASP A 5 -4.68 16.13 28.58
C ASP A 5 -3.14 16.02 28.53
N PRO A 6 -2.38 17.04 28.97
CA PRO A 6 -0.92 17.07 28.87
C PRO A 6 -0.20 16.00 29.71
N ALA A 7 -0.91 15.29 30.59
CA ALA A 7 -0.37 14.21 31.41
C ALA A 7 -0.58 12.80 30.83
N ALA A 8 -1.30 12.67 29.70
CA ALA A 8 -1.51 11.36 29.09
C ALA A 8 -0.20 10.85 28.48
N PRO A 9 0.17 9.57 28.69
CA PRO A 9 1.35 9.00 28.04
C PRO A 9 1.21 9.10 26.51
N PRO A 10 2.32 9.26 25.77
CA PRO A 10 2.28 9.33 24.32
C PRO A 10 1.54 8.11 23.77
N ARG A 11 0.52 8.36 22.93
CA ARG A 11 -0.31 7.31 22.33
C ARG A 11 0.16 7.06 20.91
N LEU A 12 0.46 5.80 20.61
CA LEU A 12 0.79 5.35 19.26
C LEU A 12 -0.42 4.62 18.67
N ARG A 13 -0.88 5.02 17.49
CA ARG A 13 -1.96 4.35 16.75
C ARG A 13 -1.36 3.37 15.74
N LEU A 14 -1.67 2.09 15.88
CA LEU A 14 -1.17 1.03 15.01
C LEU A 14 -2.30 0.42 14.19
N LEU A 15 -2.01 0.09 12.93
CA LEU A 15 -2.89 -0.68 12.05
C LEU A 15 -2.11 -1.83 11.42
N SER A 16 -2.73 -3.01 11.36
CA SER A 16 -2.32 -4.09 10.46
C SER A 16 -3.43 -4.32 9.46
N TYR A 17 -3.14 -4.24 8.17
CA TYR A 17 -4.15 -4.32 7.13
C TYR A 17 -3.69 -5.17 5.95
N ASN A 18 -4.38 -6.28 5.74
CA ASN A 18 -4.26 -7.05 4.51
C ASN A 18 -5.12 -6.41 3.43
N ILE A 19 -4.49 -5.87 2.39
CA ILE A 19 -5.18 -5.12 1.34
C ILE A 19 -5.50 -5.97 0.10
N GLN A 20 -5.13 -7.25 0.10
CA GLN A 20 -5.36 -8.21 -0.99
C GLN A 20 -5.05 -7.63 -2.38
N SER A 21 -3.89 -6.96 -2.53
CA SER A 21 -3.44 -6.25 -3.73
C SER A 21 -4.41 -5.19 -4.30
N GLY A 22 -5.41 -4.74 -3.52
CA GLY A 22 -6.38 -3.73 -3.91
C GLY A 22 -7.41 -4.18 -4.95
N LEU A 23 -7.64 -5.48 -5.14
CA LEU A 23 -8.48 -6.02 -6.22
C LEU A 23 -9.95 -6.22 -5.83
N THR A 24 -10.86 -5.50 -6.49
CA THR A 24 -12.19 -6.03 -6.81
C THR A 24 -12.06 -6.86 -8.10
N THR A 25 -12.22 -8.18 -7.99
CA THR A 25 -12.14 -9.14 -9.10
C THR A 25 -13.27 -8.94 -10.11
N ARG A 26 -12.99 -8.43 -11.33
CA ARG A 26 -13.82 -8.71 -12.53
C ARG A 26 -12.98 -8.86 -13.82
N LYS A 27 -12.84 -10.13 -14.22
CA LYS A 27 -12.57 -10.74 -15.55
C LYS A 27 -11.32 -10.30 -16.36
N TYR A 28 -10.44 -11.28 -16.56
CA TYR A 28 -9.08 -11.19 -17.11
C TYR A 28 -8.96 -11.58 -18.61
N SER A 29 -10.04 -11.98 -19.29
CA SER A 29 -9.93 -12.64 -20.60
C SER A 29 -9.90 -11.71 -21.84
N GLN A 30 -9.89 -10.39 -21.70
CA GLN A 30 -9.94 -9.48 -22.87
C GLN A 30 -8.63 -8.74 -23.21
N TYR A 31 -7.54 -8.93 -22.46
CA TYR A 31 -6.32 -8.10 -22.63
C TYR A 31 -5.14 -8.77 -23.34
N VAL A 32 -5.19 -10.07 -23.64
CA VAL A 32 -4.01 -10.80 -24.16
C VAL A 32 -3.74 -10.53 -25.65
N THR A 33 -4.64 -9.87 -26.39
CA THR A 33 -4.52 -9.75 -27.85
C THR A 33 -4.17 -8.36 -28.40
N ARG A 34 -3.89 -7.34 -27.58
CA ARG A 34 -3.48 -6.02 -28.09
C ARG A 34 -2.39 -5.36 -27.26
N SER A 35 -1.17 -5.64 -27.67
CA SER A 35 0.08 -5.01 -27.29
C SER A 35 -0.04 -3.48 -27.07
N TRP A 36 0.43 -3.05 -25.88
CA TRP A 36 1.30 -1.90 -25.73
C TRP A 36 0.84 -0.48 -26.07
N LYS A 37 -0.45 -0.20 -26.30
CA LYS A 37 -0.78 1.17 -26.72
C LYS A 37 -0.76 2.26 -25.65
N HIS A 38 -1.31 2.13 -24.44
CA HIS A 38 -1.20 3.25 -23.48
C HIS A 38 -1.27 2.82 -22.01
N LEU A 39 -0.33 3.35 -21.23
CA LEU A 39 -0.33 3.55 -19.78
C LEU A 39 -1.63 4.23 -19.32
N VAL A 40 -2.73 3.49 -19.22
CA VAL A 40 -3.99 4.03 -18.69
C VAL A 40 -4.13 3.55 -17.25
N PRO A 41 -4.03 4.45 -16.25
CA PRO A 41 -4.43 4.12 -14.90
C PRO A 41 -5.91 3.74 -14.95
N VAL A 42 -6.23 2.49 -14.62
CA VAL A 42 -7.62 2.04 -14.52
C VAL A 42 -8.25 2.82 -13.36
N PRO A 43 -9.22 3.73 -13.58
CA PRO A 43 -9.68 4.67 -12.55
C PRO A 43 -10.20 3.99 -11.29
N SER A 44 -10.82 2.82 -11.43
CA SER A 44 -11.40 2.06 -10.31
C SER A 44 -10.37 1.42 -9.36
N ARG A 45 -9.14 1.17 -9.83
CA ARG A 45 -8.06 0.66 -8.96
C ARG A 45 -7.42 1.77 -8.14
N MET A 46 -7.26 2.95 -8.74
CA MET A 46 -6.79 4.14 -8.04
C MET A 46 -7.79 4.55 -6.95
N SER A 47 -9.10 4.51 -7.22
CA SER A 47 -10.11 4.82 -6.20
C SER A 47 -10.07 3.89 -4.98
N ASN A 48 -9.67 2.63 -5.13
CA ASN A 48 -9.53 1.72 -3.99
C ASN A 48 -8.25 1.98 -3.19
N LEU A 49 -7.13 2.22 -3.86
CA LEU A 49 -5.89 2.61 -3.18
C LEU A 49 -6.02 3.96 -2.47
N ASP A 50 -6.74 4.92 -3.05
CA ASP A 50 -7.10 6.19 -2.39
C ASP A 50 -7.93 5.95 -1.13
N ALA A 51 -8.91 5.06 -1.17
CA ALA A 51 -9.72 4.71 -0.01
C ALA A 51 -8.88 4.06 1.11
N ILE A 52 -8.00 3.13 0.74
CA ILE A 52 -7.04 2.53 1.67
C ILE A 52 -6.15 3.62 2.26
N ALA A 53 -5.54 4.49 1.44
CA ALA A 53 -4.66 5.56 1.92
C ALA A 53 -5.34 6.49 2.93
N ARG A 54 -6.62 6.83 2.72
CA ARG A 54 -7.40 7.61 3.70
C ARG A 54 -7.53 6.91 5.05
N ILE A 55 -7.73 5.59 5.05
CA ILE A 55 -7.76 4.80 6.30
C ILE A 55 -6.37 4.82 6.95
N LEU A 56 -5.29 4.65 6.17
CA LEU A 56 -3.93 4.62 6.70
C LEU A 56 -3.51 5.96 7.32
N ALA A 57 -4.00 7.07 6.78
CA ALA A 57 -3.64 8.44 7.21
C ALA A 57 -4.01 8.76 8.66
N ASP A 58 -4.89 7.96 9.28
CA ASP A 58 -5.27 8.09 10.68
C ASP A 58 -4.32 7.38 11.67
N TYR A 59 -3.29 6.68 11.19
CA TYR A 59 -2.39 5.87 12.01
C TYR A 59 -0.93 6.37 11.96
N ASP A 60 -0.19 6.08 13.03
CA ASP A 60 1.22 6.47 13.17
C ASP A 60 2.16 5.39 12.60
N PHE A 61 1.73 4.12 12.72
CA PHE A 61 2.41 2.95 12.19
C PHE A 61 1.42 2.00 11.52
N VAL A 62 1.77 1.52 10.32
CA VAL A 62 0.93 0.61 9.54
C VAL A 62 1.76 -0.57 9.05
N GLY A 63 1.33 -1.78 9.37
CA GLY A 63 1.74 -3.01 8.68
C GLY A 63 0.76 -3.34 7.55
N LEU A 64 1.26 -3.50 6.33
CA LEU A 64 0.50 -3.89 5.16
C LEU A 64 0.86 -5.31 4.74
N GLN A 65 -0.15 -6.11 4.39
CA GLN A 65 0.01 -7.45 3.82
C GLN A 65 -0.63 -7.57 2.43
N GLU A 66 -0.11 -8.51 1.64
CA GLU A 66 -0.52 -8.76 0.25
C GLU A 66 -0.41 -7.51 -0.65
N VAL A 67 0.59 -6.66 -0.37
CA VAL A 67 0.93 -5.50 -1.20
C VAL A 67 1.64 -5.94 -2.48
N ASP A 68 1.35 -5.25 -3.57
CA ASP A 68 2.03 -5.45 -4.86
C ASP A 68 3.03 -4.31 -5.14
N ALA A 69 4.31 -4.66 -5.29
CA ALA A 69 5.41 -3.72 -5.51
C ALA A 69 5.64 -3.34 -6.99
N GLY A 70 4.73 -3.70 -7.91
CA GLY A 70 4.81 -3.34 -9.34
C GLY A 70 4.81 -4.54 -10.30
N SER A 71 4.02 -5.57 -10.04
CA SER A 71 3.78 -6.69 -10.96
C SER A 71 2.91 -6.30 -12.16
N LEU A 72 2.84 -7.18 -13.16
CA LEU A 72 1.88 -7.06 -14.26
C LEU A 72 0.42 -6.91 -13.76
N ARG A 73 0.11 -7.50 -12.59
CA ARG A 73 -1.22 -7.48 -11.97
C ARG A 73 -1.60 -6.10 -11.45
N SER A 74 -0.63 -5.32 -10.96
CA SER A 74 -0.82 -3.93 -10.52
C SER A 74 -0.69 -2.91 -11.65
N GLY A 75 -0.36 -3.34 -12.88
CA GLY A 75 -0.06 -2.42 -13.97
C GLY A 75 1.24 -1.65 -13.72
N PHE A 76 2.21 -2.26 -13.03
CA PHE A 76 3.50 -1.67 -12.64
C PHE A 76 3.43 -0.55 -11.60
N VAL A 77 2.29 -0.39 -10.91
CA VAL A 77 2.17 0.57 -9.80
C VAL A 77 2.77 -0.05 -8.55
N ASN A 78 3.77 0.61 -7.95
CA ASN A 78 4.25 0.25 -6.63
C ASN A 78 3.24 0.74 -5.58
N GLN A 79 2.38 -0.17 -5.11
CA GLN A 79 1.30 0.14 -4.17
C GLN A 79 1.84 0.66 -2.84
N ILE A 80 2.97 0.13 -2.39
CA ILE A 80 3.61 0.53 -1.13
C ILE A 80 3.98 2.00 -1.19
N LYS A 81 4.68 2.42 -2.25
CA LYS A 81 5.06 3.82 -2.44
C LYS A 81 3.83 4.72 -2.55
N TYR A 82 2.84 4.33 -3.37
CA TYR A 82 1.63 5.12 -3.55
C TYR A 82 0.88 5.35 -2.23
N LEU A 83 0.68 4.28 -1.45
CA LEU A 83 0.01 4.37 -0.15
C LEU A 83 0.82 5.20 0.85
N ALA A 84 2.15 5.07 0.86
CA ALA A 84 3.02 5.85 1.73
C ALA A 84 2.95 7.36 1.41
N ASP A 85 3.09 7.72 0.13
CA ASP A 85 3.01 9.10 -0.34
C ASP A 85 1.64 9.70 0.00
N GLN A 86 0.55 8.99 -0.33
CA GLN A 86 -0.82 9.49 -0.19
C GLN A 86 -1.29 9.58 1.26
N ALA A 87 -0.78 8.72 2.15
CA ALA A 87 -1.11 8.73 3.58
C ALA A 87 -0.09 9.50 4.46
N GLY A 88 0.95 10.07 3.86
CA GLY A 88 1.92 10.94 4.52
C GLY A 88 2.94 10.22 5.40
N PHE A 89 3.34 9.00 5.05
CA PHE A 89 4.37 8.26 5.78
C PHE A 89 5.78 8.62 5.31
N ALA A 90 6.64 9.03 6.24
CA ALA A 90 8.02 9.42 5.95
C ALA A 90 8.98 8.22 5.88
N HIS A 91 8.63 7.09 6.49
CA HIS A 91 9.47 5.91 6.57
C HIS A 91 8.73 4.70 6.00
N VAL A 92 9.35 4.03 5.03
CA VAL A 92 8.78 2.92 4.28
C VAL A 92 9.75 1.75 4.31
N PHE A 93 9.26 0.58 4.68
CA PHE A 93 10.04 -0.66 4.74
C PHE A 93 9.30 -1.73 3.97
N ASP A 94 9.93 -2.22 2.91
CA ASP A 94 9.36 -3.20 1.99
C ASP A 94 10.02 -4.56 2.23
N GLN A 95 9.23 -5.56 2.62
CA GLN A 95 9.65 -6.96 2.77
C GLN A 95 9.07 -7.85 1.67
N SER A 96 8.84 -7.31 0.47
CA SER A 96 8.42 -8.12 -0.68
C SER A 96 9.51 -9.13 -1.07
N ASN A 97 9.11 -10.41 -1.18
CA ASN A 97 10.04 -11.49 -1.51
C ASN A 97 10.62 -11.31 -2.93
N ARG A 98 11.94 -11.49 -3.05
CA ARG A 98 12.69 -11.35 -4.30
C ARG A 98 12.34 -12.48 -5.29
N LYS A 99 11.58 -12.10 -6.33
CA LYS A 99 11.26 -12.72 -7.63
C LYS A 99 11.63 -14.20 -7.91
N ILE A 100 10.59 -14.98 -8.23
CA ILE A 100 10.59 -15.93 -9.36
C ILE A 100 9.39 -15.58 -10.26
N GLY A 101 9.61 -14.79 -11.32
CA GLY A 101 8.63 -14.54 -12.39
C GLY A 101 7.79 -13.25 -12.31
N MET A 102 7.15 -12.91 -13.44
CA MET A 102 6.37 -11.68 -13.69
C MET A 102 4.89 -11.75 -13.24
N ILE A 103 4.48 -12.85 -12.61
CA ILE A 103 3.06 -13.22 -12.52
C ILE A 103 2.43 -12.82 -11.17
N SER A 104 3.22 -12.66 -10.10
CA SER A 104 2.69 -12.36 -8.76
C SER A 104 3.79 -11.86 -7.81
N GLN A 105 3.69 -10.62 -7.32
CA GLN A 105 4.54 -10.11 -6.24
C GLN A 105 3.61 -9.75 -5.08
N HIS A 106 3.45 -10.64 -4.10
CA HIS A 106 2.78 -10.31 -2.84
C HIS A 106 3.86 -10.18 -1.78
N GLY A 107 3.82 -9.08 -1.04
CA GLY A 107 4.78 -8.79 0.02
C GLY A 107 4.10 -8.25 1.26
N ASN A 108 4.93 -7.97 2.24
CA ASN A 108 4.57 -7.15 3.39
C ASN A 108 5.29 -5.82 3.30
N ALA A 109 4.70 -4.78 3.88
CA ALA A 109 5.37 -3.51 4.08
C ALA A 109 5.05 -2.93 5.46
N ALA A 110 5.95 -2.12 5.99
CA ALA A 110 5.71 -1.31 7.17
C ALA A 110 5.87 0.17 6.81
N LEU A 111 4.90 0.98 7.20
CA LEU A 111 4.89 2.43 7.03
C LEU A 111 4.90 3.07 8.42
N SER A 112 5.76 4.06 8.62
CA SER A 112 5.88 4.75 9.90
C SER A 112 6.06 6.26 9.73
N ARG A 113 5.39 7.02 10.59
CA ARG A 113 5.63 8.47 10.75
C ARG A 113 6.83 8.75 11.64
N VAL A 114 7.09 7.85 12.58
CA VAL A 114 8.23 7.93 13.50
C VAL A 114 9.39 7.15 12.93
N ARG A 115 10.60 7.72 13.02
CA ARG A 115 11.82 7.04 12.61
C ARG A 115 12.06 5.82 13.51
N PRO A 116 12.15 4.59 12.97
CA PRO A 116 12.50 3.43 13.78
C PRO A 116 14.00 3.45 14.14
N ASP A 117 14.32 2.94 15.33
CA ASP A 117 15.70 2.77 15.79
C ASP A 117 16.42 1.60 15.09
N ALA A 118 15.68 0.52 14.81
CA ALA A 118 16.19 -0.67 14.14
C ALA A 118 15.08 -1.38 13.35
N ILE A 119 15.50 -2.15 12.34
CA ILE A 119 14.63 -2.97 11.50
C ILE A 119 15.36 -4.28 11.29
N THR A 120 14.74 -5.37 11.72
CA THR A 120 15.33 -6.71 11.75
C THR A 120 14.44 -7.69 11.03
#